data_AF-A0ABC8V625-F1
#
_entry.id   AF-A0ABC8V625-F1
#
_cell.length_a   1.000
_cell.length_b   1.000
_cell.length_c   1.000
_cell.angle_alpha   90.00
_cell.angle_beta   90.00
_cell.angle_gamma   90.00
#
_symmetry.space_group_name_H-M   'P 1'
#
loop_
_entity.id
_entity.type
_entity.pdbx_description
1 polymer ?
#
loop_
_entity_poly.entity_id
_entity_poly.type
_entity_poly.pdbx_seq_one_letter_code
_entity_poly.pdbx_strand_id
1 'polypeptide(L)'
;MLQKNRFTPRYYVAALTDNMSLQKAQVYEQSLVQVKSGGKKTVKNAHVTQIYRSREIFCNGPGTCFPLCVSAFLLKVLGLGWSSIFYIESIARVKKLSLSGLLLYKLRIADQFFVQWPQLQQKYPRACYAGRLM
;
A
#
# COMPACT_ATOMS: atom_id res chain seq x y z
N MET A 1 -2.50 -28.61 17.57
CA MET A 1 -1.13 -28.31 17.05
C MET A 1 -1.14 -28.37 15.53
N LEU A 2 -0.56 -27.37 14.85
CA LEU A 2 -0.51 -27.33 13.38
C LEU A 2 0.36 -28.48 12.82
N GLN A 3 -0.14 -29.26 11.85
CA GLN A 3 0.59 -30.39 11.26
C GLN A 3 1.72 -29.91 10.32
N LYS A 4 2.95 -29.81 10.85
CA LYS A 4 4.12 -29.17 10.22
C LYS A 4 4.60 -29.78 8.89
N ASN A 5 4.29 -31.05 8.63
CA ASN A 5 4.73 -31.77 7.43
C ASN A 5 3.82 -31.59 6.20
N ARG A 6 2.57 -31.15 6.41
CA ARG A 6 1.58 -31.01 5.32
C ARG A 6 1.76 -29.72 4.50
N PHE A 7 2.45 -28.74 5.06
CA PHE A 7 2.64 -27.41 4.47
C PHE A 7 4.08 -27.20 4.02
N THR A 8 4.61 -28.08 3.18
CA THR A 8 5.96 -27.92 2.61
C THR A 8 5.93 -28.19 1.10
N PRO A 9 6.64 -27.39 0.28
CA PRO A 9 7.53 -26.28 0.65
C PRO A 9 6.77 -25.04 1.16
N ARG A 10 7.45 -24.20 1.94
CA ARG A 10 6.88 -22.96 2.49
C ARG A 10 7.40 -21.77 1.71
N TYR A 11 6.48 -20.87 1.41
CA TYR A 11 6.75 -19.62 0.72
C TYR A 11 6.58 -18.48 1.72
N TYR A 12 7.65 -17.72 1.92
CA TYR A 12 7.66 -16.53 2.76
C TYR A 12 7.65 -15.32 1.85
N VAL A 13 6.64 -14.47 2.00
CA VAL A 13 6.57 -13.18 1.32
C VAL A 13 6.75 -12.11 2.38
N ALA A 14 7.81 -11.31 2.25
CA ALA A 14 8.11 -10.24 3.18
C ALA A 14 8.32 -8.92 2.43
N ALA A 15 7.93 -7.80 3.03
CA ALA A 15 8.26 -6.50 2.48
C ALA A 15 9.78 -6.26 2.62
N LEU A 16 10.39 -5.53 1.66
CA LEU A 16 11.82 -5.18 1.72
C LEU A 16 12.24 -4.50 3.03
N THR A 17 11.33 -3.75 3.66
CA THR A 17 11.58 -3.04 4.92
C THR A 17 11.35 -3.92 6.17
N ASP A 18 10.81 -5.13 6.02
CA ASP A 18 10.41 -5.99 7.14
C ASP A 18 11.49 -7.03 7.46
N ASN A 19 12.57 -6.55 8.06
CA ASN A 19 13.69 -7.38 8.52
C ASN A 19 13.29 -8.32 9.67
N MET A 20 12.37 -7.89 10.54
CA MET A 20 12.00 -8.62 11.74
C MET A 20 11.24 -9.91 11.41
N SER A 21 10.31 -9.87 10.45
CA SER A 21 9.55 -11.06 10.05
C SER A 21 10.41 -12.06 9.28
N LEU A 22 11.35 -11.57 8.46
CA LEU A 22 12.27 -12.41 7.69
C LEU A 22 13.21 -13.19 8.63
N GLN A 23 13.75 -12.52 9.65
CA GLN A 23 14.58 -13.16 10.68
C GLN A 23 13.80 -14.24 11.45
N LYS A 24 12.55 -13.97 11.83
CA LYS A 24 11.69 -14.96 12.51
C LYS A 24 11.42 -16.18 11.62
N ALA A 25 11.18 -15.97 10.33
CA ALA A 25 10.99 -17.05 9.36
C ALA A 25 12.24 -17.94 9.23
N GLN A 26 13.43 -17.32 9.17
CA GLN A 26 14.70 -18.04 9.11
C GLN A 26 14.98 -18.86 10.36
N VAL A 27 14.77 -18.26 11.55
CA VAL A 27 14.91 -18.97 12.84
C VAL A 27 13.95 -20.16 12.92
N TYR A 28 12.72 -19.99 12.42
CA TYR A 28 11.75 -21.09 12.37
C TYR A 28 12.18 -22.22 11.43
N GLU A 29 12.67 -21.93 10.22
CA GLU A 29 13.18 -22.96 9.30
C GLU A 29 14.42 -23.68 9.86
N GLN A 30 15.35 -22.95 10.48
CA GLN A 30 16.51 -23.53 11.16
C GLN A 30 16.11 -24.49 12.29
N SER A 31 15.10 -24.13 13.08
CA SER A 31 14.58 -25.00 14.15
C SER A 31 14.04 -26.34 13.61
N LEU A 32 13.51 -26.35 12.39
CA LEU A 32 12.96 -27.55 11.77
C LEU A 32 14.01 -28.41 11.08
N VAL A 33 15.10 -27.80 10.60
CA VAL A 33 16.28 -28.52 10.13
C VAL A 33 16.95 -29.26 11.29
N GLN A 34 17.08 -28.62 12.46
CA GLN A 34 17.66 -29.28 13.64
C GLN A 34 16.85 -30.49 14.11
N VAL A 35 15.51 -30.38 14.16
CA VAL A 35 14.62 -31.50 14.53
C VAL A 35 14.77 -32.71 13.58
N LYS A 36 15.14 -32.48 12.31
CA LYS A 36 15.29 -33.55 11.31
C LYS A 36 16.69 -34.13 11.20
N SER A 37 17.70 -33.54 11.86
CA SER A 37 19.08 -34.05 11.81
C SER A 37 19.26 -35.39 12.53
N GLY A 38 18.29 -35.83 13.34
CA GLY A 38 18.23 -37.18 13.93
C GLY A 38 17.68 -38.28 13.00
N GLY A 39 17.27 -37.95 11.76
CA GLY A 39 16.75 -38.93 10.80
C GLY A 39 16.52 -38.34 9.40
N LYS A 40 17.34 -38.79 8.44
CA LYS A 40 17.26 -38.57 6.97
C LYS A 40 17.14 -37.10 6.50
N LYS A 41 18.27 -36.54 6.03
CA LYS A 41 18.39 -35.23 5.38
C LYS A 41 17.45 -35.10 4.17
N THR A 42 16.34 -34.39 4.34
CA THR A 42 15.55 -33.85 3.23
C THR A 42 15.74 -32.35 3.21
N VAL A 43 16.58 -31.84 2.31
CA VAL A 43 16.76 -30.39 2.10
C VAL A 43 15.46 -29.87 1.48
N LYS A 44 14.56 -29.28 2.29
CA LYS A 44 13.37 -28.61 1.78
C LYS A 44 13.68 -27.12 1.65
N ASN A 45 13.88 -26.68 0.41
CA ASN A 45 14.15 -25.29 0.08
C ASN A 45 12.92 -24.43 0.37
N ALA A 46 12.92 -23.70 1.49
CA ALA A 46 11.97 -22.61 1.72
C ALA A 46 12.26 -21.48 0.74
N HIS A 47 11.23 -20.96 0.08
CA HIS A 47 11.38 -19.88 -0.89
C HIS A 47 11.00 -18.56 -0.21
N VAL A 48 11.89 -17.58 -0.25
CA VAL A 48 11.67 -16.25 0.30
C VAL A 48 11.60 -15.26 -0.85
N THR A 49 10.48 -14.57 -0.98
CA THR A 49 10.29 -13.50 -1.96
C THR A 49 10.14 -12.18 -1.24
N GLN A 50 10.97 -11.21 -1.59
CA GLN A 50 10.84 -9.85 -1.09
C GLN A 50 10.00 -9.02 -2.05
N ILE A 51 9.00 -8.34 -1.53
CA ILE A 51 8.13 -7.44 -2.30
C ILE A 51 8.37 -5.99 -1.90
N TYR A 52 8.24 -5.07 -2.87
CA TYR A 52 8.34 -3.65 -2.60
C TYR A 52 7.19 -3.21 -1.70
N ARG A 53 7.50 -2.39 -0.69
CA ARG A 53 6.46 -1.80 0.16
C ARG A 53 5.90 -0.58 -0.53
N SER A 54 4.76 -0.77 -1.18
CA SER A 54 3.91 0.28 -1.68
C SER A 54 3.55 1.30 -0.57
N ARG A 55 3.82 2.58 -0.82
CA ARG A 55 3.54 3.73 0.09
C ARG A 55 2.58 4.72 -0.58
N GLU A 56 1.56 4.20 -1.25
CA GLU A 56 0.52 5.00 -1.87
C GLU A 56 -0.63 5.20 -0.89
N ILE A 57 -1.07 6.45 -0.76
CA ILE A 57 -2.23 6.82 0.02
C ILE A 57 -3.37 7.08 -0.95
N PHE A 58 -4.33 6.16 -1.00
CA PHE A 58 -5.57 6.36 -1.74
C PHE A 58 -6.63 6.94 -0.81
N CYS A 59 -7.19 8.07 -1.20
CA CYS A 59 -8.22 8.75 -0.40
C CYS A 59 -9.39 9.13 -1.31
N ASN A 60 -10.59 8.69 -0.94
CA ASN A 60 -11.83 9.24 -1.44
C ASN A 60 -12.56 9.98 -0.30
N GLY A 61 -13.26 11.07 -0.61
CA GLY A 61 -13.78 11.99 0.42
C GLY A 61 -14.69 11.31 1.43
N PRO A 62 -14.29 11.30 2.72
CA PRO A 62 -14.86 12.23 3.71
C PRO A 62 -13.75 13.03 4.42
N GLY A 63 -14.09 14.16 5.05
CA GLY A 63 -13.14 15.14 5.63
C GLY A 63 -12.03 14.57 6.52
N THR A 64 -12.21 13.37 7.08
CA THR A 64 -11.21 12.65 7.89
C THR A 64 -9.92 12.32 7.13
N CYS A 65 -9.97 12.13 5.81
CA CYS A 65 -8.76 11.86 5.03
C CYS A 65 -7.88 13.11 4.83
N PHE A 66 -8.44 14.31 5.01
CA PHE A 66 -7.73 15.57 4.83
C PHE A 66 -6.51 15.73 5.78
N PRO A 67 -6.65 15.58 7.11
CA PRO A 67 -5.50 15.68 8.02
C PRO A 67 -4.46 14.58 7.79
N LEU A 68 -4.86 13.40 7.30
CA LEU A 68 -3.93 12.34 6.92
C LEU A 68 -3.11 12.72 5.69
N CYS A 69 -3.76 13.25 4.66
CA CYS A 69 -3.08 13.75 3.46
C CYS A 69 -2.13 14.91 3.80
N VAL A 70 -2.56 15.85 4.65
CA VAL A 70 -1.72 16.97 5.11
C VAL A 70 -0.50 16.45 5.88
N SER A 71 -0.69 15.53 6.83
CA SER A 71 0.41 14.95 7.61
C SER A 71 1.40 14.21 6.71
N ALA A 72 0.91 13.42 5.74
CA ALA A 72 1.75 12.72 4.79
C ALA A 72 2.53 13.68 3.87
N PHE A 73 1.90 14.79 3.45
CA PHE A 73 2.55 15.84 2.69
C PHE A 73 3.61 16.58 3.50
N LEU A 74 3.34 16.88 4.78
CA LEU A 74 4.34 17.47 5.68
C LEU A 74 5.56 16.55 5.85
N LEU A 75 5.35 15.25 6.07
CA LEU A 75 6.44 14.27 6.13
C LEU A 75 7.25 14.21 4.83
N LYS A 76 6.58 14.35 3.69
CA LYS A 76 7.22 14.42 2.36
C LYS A 76 8.07 15.68 2.21
N VAL A 77 7.56 16.85 2.59
CA VAL A 77 8.29 18.13 2.54
C VAL A 77 9.49 18.15 3.50
N LEU A 78 9.37 17.50 4.66
CA LEU A 78 10.45 17.34 5.63
C LEU A 78 11.50 16.28 5.24
N GLY A 79 11.34 15.59 4.11
CA GLY A 79 12.29 14.58 3.62
C GLY A 79 12.28 13.25 4.38
N LEU A 80 11.30 13.02 5.26
CA LEU A 80 11.22 11.85 6.14
C LEU A 80 10.58 10.63 5.48
N GLY A 81 10.01 10.77 4.28
CA GLY A 81 9.47 9.64 3.54
C GLY A 81 8.94 9.99 2.15
N TRP A 82 8.89 8.98 1.30
CA TRP A 82 8.20 9.05 0.01
C TRP A 82 6.76 8.55 0.19
N SER A 83 5.82 9.48 0.10
CA SER A 83 4.38 9.21 0.12
C SER A 83 3.80 9.75 -1.18
N SER A 84 3.14 8.88 -1.94
CA SER A 84 2.38 9.29 -3.13
C SER A 84 0.91 9.37 -2.75
N ILE A 85 0.33 10.56 -2.88
CA ILE A 85 -1.07 10.81 -2.47
C ILE A 85 -1.94 10.83 -3.72
N PHE A 86 -2.83 9.84 -3.82
CA PHE A 86 -3.82 9.69 -4.86
C PHE A 86 -5.19 10.02 -4.31
N TYR A 87 -5.78 11.11 -4.80
CA TYR A 87 -7.14 11.48 -4.42
C TYR A 87 -8.12 11.04 -5.50
N ILE A 88 -9.18 10.35 -5.11
CA ILE A 88 -10.26 9.91 -6.00
C ILE A 88 -11.55 10.58 -5.51
N GLU A 89 -12.12 11.49 -6.30
CA GLU A 89 -13.39 12.12 -5.94
C GLU A 89 -14.55 11.12 -6.04
N SER A 90 -15.57 11.28 -5.19
CA SER A 90 -16.70 10.35 -5.11
C SER A 90 -17.59 10.41 -6.35
N ILE A 91 -18.09 9.24 -6.79
CA ILE A 91 -18.91 9.09 -8.01
C ILE A 91 -20.21 9.90 -7.98
N ALA A 92 -20.79 10.08 -6.79
CA ALA A 92 -22.00 10.87 -6.58
C ALA A 92 -21.81 12.38 -6.87
N ARG A 93 -20.56 12.85 -7.01
CA ARG A 93 -20.24 14.25 -7.29
C ARG A 93 -20.07 14.45 -8.79
N VAL A 94 -21.17 14.81 -9.46
CA VAL A 94 -21.23 15.03 -10.90
C VAL A 94 -20.93 16.48 -11.30
N LYS A 95 -21.44 17.46 -10.53
CA LYS A 95 -21.44 18.89 -10.91
C LYS A 95 -20.37 19.74 -10.22
N LYS A 96 -19.95 19.37 -9.00
CA LYS A 96 -19.01 20.13 -8.16
C LYS A 96 -18.15 19.16 -7.35
N LEU A 97 -16.89 19.51 -7.09
CA LEU A 97 -16.03 18.77 -6.16
C LEU A 97 -16.58 18.83 -4.74
N SER A 98 -16.20 17.85 -3.92
CA SER A 98 -16.35 17.95 -2.48
C SER A 98 -15.51 19.10 -1.91
N LEU A 99 -15.88 19.63 -0.74
CA LEU A 99 -15.08 20.66 -0.06
C LEU A 99 -13.66 20.16 0.22
N SER A 100 -13.50 18.91 0.68
CA SER A 100 -12.19 18.29 0.89
C SER A 100 -11.40 18.18 -0.42
N GLY A 101 -12.05 17.73 -1.51
CA GLY A 101 -11.42 17.61 -2.83
C GLY A 101 -11.01 18.96 -3.39
N LEU A 102 -11.84 19.99 -3.22
CA LEU A 102 -11.52 21.36 -3.62
C LEU A 102 -10.32 21.91 -2.84
N LEU A 103 -10.25 21.63 -1.53
CA LEU A 103 -9.16 22.07 -0.66
C LEU A 103 -7.85 21.36 -1.04
N LEU A 104 -7.88 20.04 -1.23
CA LEU A 104 -6.72 19.27 -1.70
C LEU A 104 -6.25 19.72 -3.09
N TYR A 105 -7.19 20.01 -3.99
CA TYR A 105 -6.89 20.54 -5.32
C TYR A 105 -6.20 21.91 -5.23
N LYS A 106 -6.75 22.83 -4.44
CA LYS A 106 -6.19 24.19 -4.28
C LYS A 106 -4.84 24.19 -3.56
N LEU A 107 -4.71 23.42 -2.48
CA LEU A 107 -3.48 23.32 -1.68
C LEU A 107 -2.38 22.48 -2.35
N ARG A 108 -2.68 21.82 -3.49
CA ARG A 108 -1.73 20.97 -4.23
C ARG A 108 -1.10 19.86 -3.36
N ILE A 109 -1.89 19.30 -2.45
CA ILE A 109 -1.45 18.23 -1.53
C ILE A 109 -1.45 16.87 -2.25
N ALA A 110 -2.42 16.64 -3.12
CA ALA A 110 -2.51 15.39 -3.88
C ALA A 110 -1.56 15.44 -5.08
N ASP A 111 -0.74 14.40 -5.25
CA ASP A 111 0.14 14.24 -6.40
C ASP A 111 -0.68 13.93 -7.66
N GLN A 112 -1.71 13.10 -7.50
CA GLN A 112 -2.64 12.74 -8.56
C GLN A 112 -4.08 12.92 -8.08
N PHE A 113 -4.89 13.57 -8.91
CA PHE A 113 -6.27 13.89 -8.60
C PHE A 113 -7.18 13.28 -9.66
N PHE A 114 -7.98 12.29 -9.29
CA PHE A 114 -8.88 11.59 -10.20
C PHE A 114 -10.33 12.06 -10.09
N VAL A 115 -10.96 12.28 -11.24
CA VAL A 115 -12.38 12.57 -11.38
C VAL A 115 -13.05 11.56 -12.30
N GLN A 116 -14.29 11.20 -11.99
CA GLN A 116 -15.04 10.19 -12.73
C GLN A 116 -15.96 10.76 -13.81
N TRP A 117 -16.08 12.10 -13.91
CA TRP A 117 -16.96 12.81 -14.85
C TRP A 117 -16.17 13.77 -15.74
N PRO A 118 -16.39 13.76 -17.07
CA PRO A 118 -15.64 14.63 -17.99
C PRO A 118 -15.97 16.11 -17.81
N GLN A 119 -17.19 16.45 -17.35
CA GLN A 119 -17.59 17.83 -17.07
C GLN A 119 -16.74 18.44 -15.94
N LEU A 120 -16.34 17.62 -14.96
CA LEU A 120 -15.45 18.06 -13.89
C LEU A 120 -14.02 18.23 -14.39
N GLN A 121 -13.54 17.37 -15.28
CA GLN A 121 -12.22 17.52 -15.90
C GLN A 121 -12.12 18.83 -16.70
N GLN A 122 -13.14 19.17 -17.48
CA GLN A 122 -13.17 20.44 -18.23
C GLN A 122 -13.07 21.65 -17.30
N LYS A 123 -13.72 21.60 -16.13
CA LYS A 123 -13.68 22.68 -15.14
C LYS A 123 -12.37 22.71 -14.32
N TYR A 124 -11.73 21.56 -14.15
CA TYR A 124 -10.52 21.38 -13.35
C TYR A 124 -9.46 20.63 -14.17
N PRO A 125 -8.68 21.32 -15.02
CA PRO A 125 -7.81 20.68 -16.01
C PRO A 125 -6.66 19.87 -15.40
N ARG A 126 -6.31 20.09 -14.13
CA ARG A 126 -5.31 19.27 -13.42
C ARG A 126 -5.88 17.95 -12.89
N ALA A 127 -7.20 17.77 -12.92
CA ALA A 127 -7.81 16.50 -12.58
C ALA A 127 -7.68 15.54 -13.75
N CYS A 128 -7.23 14.33 -13.49
CA CYS A 128 -7.21 13.25 -14.46
C CYS A 128 -8.58 12.57 -14.49
N TYR A 129 -9.20 12.50 -15.67
CA TYR A 129 -10.43 11.75 -15.85
C TYR A 129 -10.12 10.25 -15.89
N ALA A 130 -10.62 9.52 -14.89
CA ALA A 130 -10.42 8.07 -14.77
C ALA A 130 -11.66 7.25 -15.19
N GLY A 131 -12.74 7.91 -15.64
CA GLY A 131 -13.98 7.23 -15.99
C GLY A 131 -14.69 6.60 -14.80
N ARG A 132 -15.49 5.56 -15.05
CA ARG A 132 -16.23 4.81 -14.02
C ARG A 132 -15.29 3.80 -13.35
N LEU A 133 -14.43 4.28 -12.46
CA LEU A 133 -13.74 3.42 -11.49
C LEU A 133 -14.82 2.76 -10.61
N MET A 134 -15.06 1.47 -10.82
CA MET A 134 -15.97 0.62 -10.03
C MET A 134 -15.19 -0.07 -8.92
#